data_AF-A0A653MAL2-F1
#
_entry.id   AF-A0A653MAL2-F1
#
_cell.length_a   1.000
_cell.length_b   1.000
_cell.length_c   1.000
_cell.angle_alpha   90.00
_cell.angle_beta   90.00
_cell.angle_gamma   90.00
#
_symmetry.space_group_name_H-M   'P 1'
#
loop_
_entity.id
_entity.type
_entity.pdbx_description
1 polymer ?
#
loop_
_entity_poly.entity_id
_entity_poly.type
_entity_poly.pdbx_seq_one_letter_code
_entity_poly.pdbx_strand_id
1 'polypeptide(L)'
;MGYKDWKMNIKHITEFLMSYVSAMESNNVEEMERLKQEILLIFDRLHSVTSEESDKEEIINIILLKMQEKTLTHFDVATYTMDLVILGYS
;
A
#
# COMPACT_ATOMS: atom_id res chain seq x y z
N MET A 1 -0.66 -16.32 6.49
CA MET A 1 0.51 -15.97 5.65
C MET A 1 1.74 -15.92 6.54
N GLY A 2 2.90 -16.40 6.10
CA GLY A 2 4.13 -16.29 6.90
C GLY A 2 4.76 -14.89 6.80
N TYR A 3 5.59 -14.49 7.78
CA TYR A 3 6.26 -13.19 7.79
C TYR A 3 7.08 -12.89 6.52
N LYS A 4 7.69 -13.92 5.93
CA LYS A 4 8.44 -13.78 4.67
C LYS A 4 7.54 -13.32 3.52
N ASP A 5 6.37 -13.92 3.39
CA ASP A 5 5.38 -13.58 2.36
C ASP A 5 4.77 -12.21 2.64
N TRP A 6 4.49 -11.89 3.92
CA TRP A 6 4.06 -10.56 4.34
C TRP A 6 5.05 -9.49 3.88
N LYS A 7 6.32 -9.61 4.28
CA LYS A 7 7.38 -8.68 3.91
C LYS A 7 7.54 -8.54 2.39
N MET A 8 7.37 -9.63 1.64
CA MET A 8 7.43 -9.60 0.18
C MET A 8 6.27 -8.80 -0.43
N ASN A 9 5.05 -8.98 0.08
CA ASN A 9 3.90 -8.18 -0.34
C ASN A 9 4.09 -6.69 0.03
N ILE A 10 4.64 -6.39 1.23
CA ILE A 10 4.95 -5.00 1.61
C ILE A 10 6.04 -4.38 0.73
N LYS A 11 7.01 -5.17 0.27
CA LYS A 11 7.99 -4.69 -0.71
C LYS A 11 7.32 -4.32 -2.04
N HIS A 12 6.50 -5.20 -2.59
CA HIS A 12 5.80 -4.94 -3.86
C HIS A 12 4.84 -3.76 -3.77
N ILE A 13 4.05 -3.66 -2.70
CA ILE A 13 3.15 -2.51 -2.54
C ILE A 13 3.93 -1.20 -2.43
N THR A 14 5.10 -1.19 -1.76
CA THR A 14 5.97 -0.01 -1.71
C THR A 14 6.39 0.41 -3.12
N GLU A 15 6.86 -0.52 -3.95
CA GLU A 15 7.27 -0.23 -5.33
C GLU A 15 6.12 0.33 -6.18
N PHE A 16 4.92 -0.27 -6.06
CA PHE A 16 3.76 0.20 -6.81
C PHE A 16 3.23 1.54 -6.32
N LEU A 17 3.21 1.79 -5.01
CA LEU A 17 2.80 3.09 -4.46
C LEU A 17 3.78 4.20 -4.85
N MET A 18 5.10 3.95 -4.82
CA MET A 18 6.09 4.92 -5.30
C MET A 18 5.87 5.25 -6.79
N SER A 19 5.62 4.23 -7.60
CA SER A 19 5.32 4.40 -9.02
C SER A 19 4.00 5.16 -9.24
N TYR A 20 3.00 4.92 -8.39
CA TYR A 20 1.71 5.61 -8.44
C TYR A 20 1.86 7.10 -8.14
N VAL A 21 2.65 7.45 -7.12
CA VAL A 21 2.95 8.85 -6.79
C VAL A 21 3.68 9.52 -7.96
N SER A 22 4.67 8.85 -8.57
CA SER A 22 5.37 9.37 -9.75
C SER A 22 4.42 9.57 -10.96
N ALA A 23 3.48 8.65 -11.17
CA ALA A 23 2.45 8.77 -12.21
C ALA A 23 1.48 9.94 -11.92
N MET A 24 1.13 10.14 -10.66
CA MET A 24 0.30 11.27 -10.22
C MET A 24 0.99 12.61 -10.42
N GLU A 25 2.27 12.74 -10.05
CA GLU A 25 3.09 13.94 -10.23
C GLU A 25 3.27 14.30 -11.72
N SER A 26 3.28 13.29 -12.60
CA SER A 26 3.33 13.47 -14.06
C SER A 26 1.96 13.54 -14.75
N ASN A 27 0.87 13.48 -13.97
CA ASN A 27 -0.51 13.44 -14.46
C ASN A 27 -0.80 12.32 -15.48
N ASN A 28 -0.11 11.18 -15.35
CA ASN A 28 -0.30 9.99 -16.17
C ASN A 28 -1.46 9.14 -15.65
N VAL A 29 -2.68 9.49 -16.07
CA VAL A 29 -3.93 8.86 -15.59
C VAL A 29 -4.01 7.37 -15.91
N GLU A 30 -3.54 6.93 -17.09
CA GLU A 30 -3.59 5.53 -17.50
C GLU A 30 -2.73 4.65 -16.58
N GLU A 31 -1.50 5.11 -16.30
CA GLU A 31 -0.59 4.42 -15.39
C GLU A 31 -1.11 4.42 -13.95
N MET A 32 -1.71 5.52 -13.50
CA MET A 32 -2.36 5.58 -12.18
C MET A 32 -3.46 4.52 -12.03
N GLU A 33 -4.35 4.38 -13.01
CA GLU A 33 -5.44 3.40 -12.95
C GLU A 33 -4.91 1.96 -13.02
N ARG A 34 -3.91 1.68 -13.86
CA ARG A 34 -3.24 0.37 -13.91
C ARG A 34 -2.63 0.02 -12.55
N LEU A 35 -1.85 0.92 -11.97
CA LEU A 35 -1.19 0.72 -10.68
C LEU A 35 -2.19 0.56 -9.54
N LYS A 36 -3.30 1.31 -9.56
CA LYS A 36 -4.37 1.19 -8.57
C LYS A 36 -4.93 -0.23 -8.50
N GLN A 37 -5.13 -0.90 -9.64
CA GLN A 37 -5.60 -2.29 -9.66
C GLN A 37 -4.58 -3.24 -9.00
N GLU A 38 -3.30 -3.11 -9.33
CA GLU A 38 -2.23 -3.93 -8.73
C GLU A 38 -2.12 -3.72 -7.22
N ILE A 39 -2.23 -2.47 -6.78
CA ILE A 39 -2.23 -2.08 -5.36
C ILE A 39 -3.39 -2.75 -4.61
N LEU A 40 -4.62 -2.66 -5.14
CA LEU A 40 -5.81 -3.25 -4.52
C LEU A 40 -5.68 -4.77 -4.39
N LEU A 41 -5.15 -5.46 -5.42
CA LEU A 41 -4.94 -6.90 -5.36
C LEU A 41 -3.95 -7.33 -4.27
N ILE A 42 -2.94 -6.52 -3.96
CA ILE A 42 -2.03 -6.80 -2.85
C ILE A 42 -2.71 -6.53 -1.51
N PHE A 43 -3.48 -5.44 -1.39
CA PHE A 43 -4.23 -5.15 -0.16
C PHE A 43 -5.27 -6.22 0.15
N ASP A 44 -6.00 -6.74 -0.84
CA ASP A 44 -6.94 -7.86 -0.64
C ASP A 44 -6.24 -9.10 -0.07
N ARG A 45 -5.02 -9.39 -0.55
CA ARG A 45 -4.20 -10.49 -0.01
C ARG A 45 -3.80 -10.22 1.44
N LEU A 46 -3.42 -8.99 1.77
CA LEU A 46 -3.05 -8.61 3.14
C LEU A 46 -4.26 -8.69 4.09
N HIS A 47 -5.42 -8.16 3.69
CA HIS A 47 -6.68 -8.20 4.45
C HIS A 47 -7.18 -9.62 4.72
N SER A 48 -7.05 -10.53 3.76
CA SER A 48 -7.52 -11.93 3.91
C SER A 48 -6.83 -12.70 5.06
N VAL A 49 -5.76 -12.15 5.64
CA VAL A 49 -4.94 -12.79 6.66
C VAL A 49 -5.07 -12.11 8.02
N THR A 50 -5.51 -10.85 8.07
CA THR A 50 -5.62 -10.06 9.30
C THR A 50 -7.01 -10.26 9.90
N SER A 51 -7.22 -11.31 10.70
CA SER A 51 -8.53 -11.57 11.31
C SER A 51 -8.85 -10.68 12.52
N GLU A 52 -7.88 -9.94 13.09
CA GLU A 52 -8.04 -9.18 14.35
C GLU A 52 -7.14 -7.92 14.51
N GLU A 53 -6.73 -7.22 13.43
CA GLU A 53 -5.75 -6.11 13.57
C GLU A 53 -6.27 -4.77 13.04
N SER A 54 -6.84 -3.96 13.93
CA SER A 54 -7.31 -2.60 13.64
C SER A 54 -6.24 -1.74 12.97
N ASP A 55 -4.99 -1.88 13.40
CA ASP A 55 -3.93 -0.93 13.04
C ASP A 55 -3.42 -1.15 11.62
N LYS A 56 -3.33 -2.41 11.16
CA LYS A 56 -2.94 -2.74 9.77
C LYS A 56 -4.02 -2.28 8.80
N GLU A 57 -5.28 -2.55 9.13
CA GLU A 57 -6.42 -2.12 8.34
C GLU A 57 -6.54 -0.59 8.31
N GLU A 58 -6.28 0.09 9.43
CA GLU A 58 -6.23 1.55 9.49
C GLU A 58 -5.17 2.13 8.55
N ILE A 59 -3.94 1.59 8.56
CA ILE A 59 -2.88 2.05 7.65
C ILE A 59 -3.27 1.83 6.18
N ILE A 60 -3.82 0.65 5.84
CA ILE A 60 -4.28 0.37 4.47
C ILE A 60 -5.37 1.36 4.06
N ASN A 61 -6.35 1.61 4.93
CA ASN A 61 -7.43 2.57 4.68
C ASN A 61 -6.90 4.00 4.48
N ILE A 62 -5.90 4.42 5.26
CA ILE A 62 -5.25 5.73 5.09
C ILE A 62 -4.57 5.83 3.72
N ILE A 63 -3.85 4.79 3.29
CA ILE A 63 -3.22 4.77 1.95
C ILE A 63 -4.30 4.87 0.86
N LEU A 64 -5.36 4.07 0.95
CA LEU A 64 -6.46 4.06 -0.02
C LEU A 64 -7.17 5.42 -0.10
N LEU A 65 -7.44 6.05 1.04
CA LEU A 65 -8.03 7.38 1.10
C LEU A 65 -7.13 8.42 0.42
N LYS A 66 -5.83 8.44 0.75
CA LYS A 66 -4.87 9.36 0.11
C LYS A 66 -4.71 9.13 -1.38
N MET A 67 -4.81 7.89 -1.85
CA MET A 67 -4.85 7.59 -3.29
C MET A 67 -6.12 8.14 -3.94
N GLN A 68 -7.28 7.95 -3.32
CA GLN A 68 -8.56 8.46 -3.81
C GLN A 68 -8.56 9.99 -3.90
N GLU A 69 -8.02 10.66 -2.87
CA GLU A 69 -7.89 12.11 -2.81
C GLU A 69 -6.74 12.67 -3.67
N LYS A 70 -5.89 11.80 -4.23
CA LYS A 70 -4.67 12.17 -4.96
C LYS A 70 -3.73 13.05 -4.11
N THR A 71 -3.62 12.72 -2.82
CA THR A 71 -2.79 13.42 -1.82
C THR A 71 -1.64 12.56 -1.29
N LEU A 72 -1.50 11.32 -1.78
CA LEU A 72 -0.43 10.40 -1.39
C LEU A 72 0.94 10.92 -1.87
N THR A 73 1.91 11.01 -0.96
CA THR A 73 3.28 11.44 -1.26
C THR A 73 4.30 10.32 -1.11
N HIS A 74 5.49 10.48 -1.68
CA HIS A 74 6.60 9.55 -1.48
C HIS A 74 6.96 9.36 0.02
N PHE A 75 6.82 10.41 0.83
CA PHE A 75 7.03 10.35 2.28
C PHE A 75 5.97 9.52 2.99
N ASP A 76 4.69 9.70 2.62
CA ASP A 76 3.59 8.88 3.14
C ASP A 76 3.83 7.40 2.85
N VAL A 77 4.22 7.07 1.61
CA VAL A 77 4.50 5.69 1.20
C VAL A 77 5.58 5.08 2.09
N ALA A 78 6.72 5.76 2.26
CA ALA A 78 7.81 5.27 3.10
C ALA A 78 7.38 5.06 4.56
N THR A 79 6.56 5.97 5.09
CA THR A 79 6.06 5.90 6.48
C THR A 79 5.12 4.71 6.66
N TYR A 80 4.04 4.66 5.87
CA TYR A 80 3.00 3.65 6.04
C TYR A 80 3.47 2.24 5.70
N THR A 81 4.33 2.06 4.68
CA THR A 81 4.84 0.72 4.39
C THR A 81 5.86 0.25 5.42
N MET A 82 6.60 1.16 6.07
CA MET A 82 7.44 0.83 7.21
C MET A 82 6.60 0.36 8.40
N ASP A 83 5.51 1.07 8.72
CA ASP A 83 4.58 0.68 9.79
C ASP A 83 3.97 -0.71 9.52
N LEU A 84 3.58 -1.00 8.28
CA LEU A 84 3.11 -2.33 7.88
C LEU A 84 4.18 -3.41 8.05
N VAL A 85 5.47 -3.12 7.81
CA VAL A 85 6.55 -4.08 8.09
C VAL A 85 6.64 -4.37 9.59
N ILE A 86 6.59 -3.33 10.42
CA ILE A 86 6.71 -3.44 11.89
C ILE A 86 5.56 -4.27 12.46
N LEU A 87 4.32 -3.96 12.06
CA LEU A 87 3.13 -4.69 12.50
C LEU A 87 3.09 -6.13 11.97
N GLY A 88 3.80 -6.45 10.88
CA GLY A 88 3.96 -7.83 10.42
C GLY A 88 4.80 -8.71 11.37
N TYR A 89 5.52 -8.11 12.32
CA TYR A 89 6.39 -8.79 13.27
C TYR A 89 5.74 -9.00 14.65
N SER A 90 4.70 -8.22 14.98
CA SER A 90 3.87 -8.37 16.19
C SER A 90 2.84 -9.49 16.03
#